data_AF-A0A948EZ73-F1
#
_entry.id   AF-A0A948EZ73-F1
#
_cell.length_a   1.000
_cell.length_b   1.000
_cell.length_c   1.000
_cell.angle_alpha   90.00
_cell.angle_beta   90.00
_cell.angle_gamma   90.00
#
_symmetry.space_group_name_H-M   'P 1'
#
loop_
_entity.id
_entity.type
_entity.pdbx_description
1 polymer ?
#
loop_
_entity_poly.entity_id
_entity_poly.type
_entity_poly.pdbx_seq_one_letter_code
_entity_poly.pdbx_strand_id
1 'polypeptide(L)'
;MLDFLREARSLLYRISAVEVMGVPVDWFFHLVGATLIVFCASRLMTLGRVVRLTLLLMIAKEVFDIFAKTRAEYIRPPTLDLAFDMTAGLIGIGLGYYLAKRYPRAFGRRSGS
;
A
#
# COMPACT_ATOMS: atom_id res chain seq x y z
N MET A 1 -28.81 -1.54 1.64
CA MET A 1 -27.48 -0.92 1.90
C MET A 1 -26.51 -1.91 2.56
N LEU A 2 -26.94 -2.63 3.61
CA LEU A 2 -26.15 -3.72 4.21
C LEU A 2 -25.84 -4.87 3.25
N ASP A 3 -26.78 -5.25 2.38
CA ASP A 3 -26.57 -6.36 1.43
C ASP A 3 -25.55 -6.00 0.34
N PHE A 4 -25.62 -4.77 -0.20
CA PHE A 4 -24.63 -4.25 -1.14
C PHE A 4 -23.21 -4.25 -0.54
N LEU A 5 -23.06 -3.82 0.71
CA LEU A 5 -21.76 -3.85 1.40
C LEU A 5 -21.25 -5.28 1.64
N ARG A 6 -22.14 -6.24 1.92
CA ARG A 6 -21.79 -7.66 2.02
C ARG A 6 -21.36 -8.25 0.69
N GLU A 7 -22.08 -7.94 -0.38
CA GLU A 7 -21.77 -8.41 -1.73
C GLU A 7 -20.42 -7.89 -2.19
N ALA A 8 -20.19 -6.58 -2.05
CA ALA A 8 -18.91 -5.94 -2.32
C ALA A 8 -17.77 -6.55 -1.50
N ARG A 9 -17.99 -6.80 -0.20
CA ARG A 9 -17.02 -7.49 0.66
C ARG A 9 -16.71 -8.90 0.16
N SER A 10 -17.73 -9.67 -0.23
CA SER A 10 -17.55 -11.03 -0.76
C SER A 10 -16.75 -11.03 -2.07
N LEU A 11 -16.98 -10.03 -2.91
CA LEU A 11 -16.34 -9.90 -4.21
C LEU A 11 -14.87 -9.48 -4.04
N LEU A 12 -14.61 -8.56 -3.11
CA LEU A 12 -13.25 -8.20 -2.68
C LEU A 12 -12.49 -9.40 -2.09
N TYR A 13 -13.13 -10.22 -1.25
CA TYR A 13 -12.51 -11.45 -0.74
C TYR A 13 -12.18 -12.45 -1.85
N ARG A 14 -13.06 -12.60 -2.84
CA ARG A 14 -12.78 -13.48 -3.99
C ARG A 14 -11.59 -12.96 -4.79
N ILE A 15 -11.50 -11.65 -5.01
CA ILE A 15 -10.37 -11.04 -5.73
C ILE A 15 -9.07 -11.16 -4.92
N SER A 16 -9.09 -10.94 -3.60
CA SER A 16 -7.87 -11.04 -2.77
C SER A 16 -7.36 -12.48 -2.64
N ALA A 17 -8.23 -13.48 -2.79
CA ALA A 17 -7.85 -14.89 -2.83
C ALA A 17 -7.29 -15.36 -4.19
N VAL A 18 -7.34 -14.51 -5.23
CA VAL A 18 -6.74 -14.86 -6.53
C VAL A 18 -5.22 -14.76 -6.44
N GLU A 19 -4.56 -15.78 -6.97
CA GLU A 19 -3.12 -15.81 -7.18
C GLU A 19 -2.84 -15.84 -8.67
N VAL A 20 -1.96 -14.96 -9.13
CA VAL A 20 -1.50 -14.91 -10.53
C VAL A 20 -0.04 -15.36 -10.54
N MET A 21 0.25 -16.46 -11.23
CA MET A 21 1.59 -17.09 -11.26
C MET A 21 2.19 -17.36 -9.87
N GLY A 22 1.36 -17.75 -8.89
CA GLY A 22 1.80 -18.03 -7.52
C GLY A 22 2.04 -16.79 -6.65
N VAL A 23 1.71 -15.59 -7.16
CA VAL A 23 1.76 -14.34 -6.38
C VAL A 23 0.34 -13.90 -6.03
N PRO A 24 0.02 -13.66 -4.74
CA PRO A 24 -1.27 -13.12 -4.33
C PRO A 24 -1.55 -11.77 -5.00
N VAL A 25 -2.74 -11.61 -5.59
CA VAL A 25 -3.13 -10.33 -6.22
C VAL A 25 -3.16 -9.19 -5.20
N ASP A 26 -3.45 -9.50 -3.93
CA ASP A 26 -3.40 -8.55 -2.82
C ASP A 26 -2.01 -7.92 -2.64
N TRP A 27 -0.95 -8.71 -2.84
CA TRP A 27 0.44 -8.24 -2.80
C TRP A 27 0.73 -7.20 -3.87
N PHE A 28 0.19 -7.40 -5.08
CA PHE A 28 0.32 -6.44 -6.18
C PHE A 28 -0.39 -5.13 -5.86
N PHE A 29 -1.60 -5.19 -5.27
CA PHE A 29 -2.31 -3.98 -4.83
C PHE A 29 -1.55 -3.24 -3.73
N HIS A 30 -0.96 -3.95 -2.78
CA HIS A 30 -0.09 -3.36 -1.75
C HIS A 30 1.11 -2.65 -2.36
N LEU A 31 1.79 -3.28 -3.33
CA LEU A 31 2.95 -2.70 -4.03
C LEU A 31 2.57 -1.43 -4.80
N VAL A 32 1.50 -1.50 -5.60
CA VAL A 32 1.03 -0.36 -6.39
C VAL A 32 0.56 0.78 -5.49
N GLY A 33 -0.20 0.46 -4.44
CA GLY A 33 -0.67 1.43 -3.44
C GLY A 33 0.48 2.16 -2.75
N ALA A 34 1.45 1.40 -2.21
CA ALA A 34 2.63 1.97 -1.57
C ALA A 34 3.45 2.85 -2.54
N THR A 35 3.63 2.40 -3.79
CA THR A 35 4.31 3.16 -4.84
C THR A 35 3.63 4.49 -5.11
N LEU A 36 2.30 4.49 -5.28
CA LEU A 36 1.52 5.69 -5.57
C LEU A 36 1.52 6.68 -4.40
N ILE A 37 1.35 6.19 -3.17
CA ILE A 37 1.37 7.03 -1.96
C ILE A 37 2.74 7.72 -1.86
N VAL A 38 3.83 6.98 -2.01
CA VAL A 38 5.19 7.50 -1.90
C VAL A 38 5.47 8.47 -3.05
N PHE A 39 5.10 8.13 -4.29
CA PHE A 39 5.26 9.00 -5.44
C PHE A 39 4.53 10.34 -5.25
N CYS A 40 3.27 10.31 -4.79
CA CYS A 40 2.49 11.51 -4.53
C CYS A 40 3.03 12.32 -3.34
N ALA A 41 3.38 11.66 -2.24
CA ALA A 41 3.90 12.30 -1.03
C ALA A 41 5.29 12.91 -1.27
N SER A 42 6.17 12.25 -2.04
CA SER A 42 7.46 12.79 -2.45
C SER A 42 7.37 14.05 -3.31
N ARG A 43 6.20 14.35 -3.88
CA ARG A 43 5.94 15.60 -4.60
C ARG A 43 5.49 16.75 -3.71
N LEU A 44 5.22 16.50 -2.42
CA LEU A 44 4.71 17.48 -1.45
C LEU A 44 5.62 17.60 -0.22
N MET A 45 6.46 16.59 0.05
CA MET A 45 7.21 16.45 1.28
C MET A 45 8.63 15.96 1.05
N THR A 46 9.52 16.23 2.02
CA THR A 46 10.88 15.69 2.03
C THR A 46 10.88 14.19 2.28
N LEU A 47 11.90 13.47 1.77
CA LEU A 47 12.02 12.01 1.86
C LEU A 47 11.79 11.47 3.27
N GLY A 48 12.38 12.10 4.29
CA GLY A 48 12.23 11.67 5.68
C GLY A 48 10.80 11.81 6.24
N ARG A 49 9.96 12.68 5.67
CA ARG A 49 8.53 12.76 6.01
C ARG A 49 7.71 11.71 5.26
N VAL A 50 8.06 11.44 3.99
CA VAL A 50 7.40 10.41 3.17
C VAL A 50 7.64 9.01 3.74
N VAL A 51 8.87 8.70 4.12
CA VAL A 51 9.22 7.41 4.74
C VAL A 51 8.45 7.23 6.05
N ARG A 52 8.43 8.25 6.92
CA ARG A 52 7.66 8.21 8.16
C ARG A 52 6.16 8.05 7.94
N LEU A 53 5.58 8.79 6.99
CA LEU A 53 4.16 8.67 6.64
C LEU A 53 3.84 7.26 6.16
N THR A 54 4.67 6.71 5.28
CA THR A 54 4.44 5.37 4.70
C THR A 54 4.58 4.28 5.75
N LEU A 55 5.61 4.34 6.60
CA LEU A 55 5.76 3.42 7.75
C LEU A 55 4.58 3.50 8.71
N LEU A 56 4.09 4.71 8.99
CA LEU A 56 2.96 4.91 9.89
C LEU A 56 1.67 4.34 9.30
N LEU A 57 1.44 4.51 7.98
CA LEU A 57 0.33 3.89 7.28
C LEU A 57 0.41 2.36 7.26
N MET A 58 1.61 1.79 7.08
CA MET A 58 1.82 0.34 7.14
C MET A 58 1.49 -0.20 8.55
N ILE A 59 2.04 0.42 9.60
CA ILE A 59 1.75 0.01 10.99
C ILE A 59 0.26 0.17 11.29
N ALA A 60 -0.37 1.28 10.89
CA ALA A 60 -1.79 1.51 11.12
C ALA A 60 -2.67 0.46 10.41
N LYS A 61 -2.31 0.09 9.18
CA LYS A 61 -2.98 -0.99 8.44
C LYS A 61 -2.86 -2.32 9.17
N GLU A 62 -1.67 -2.69 9.62
CA GLU A 62 -1.46 -3.95 10.35
C GLU A 62 -2.22 -4.01 11.68
N VAL A 63 -2.24 -2.91 12.44
CA VAL A 63 -3.02 -2.82 13.68
C VAL A 63 -4.51 -3.01 13.37
N PHE A 64 -5.04 -2.32 12.36
CA PHE A 64 -6.45 -2.48 11.95
C PHE A 64 -6.74 -3.90 11.48
N ASP A 65 -5.81 -4.51 10.75
CA ASP A 65 -5.96 -5.86 10.21
C ASP A 65 -5.95 -6.91 11.33
N ILE A 66 -5.14 -6.74 12.38
CA ILE A 66 -5.21 -7.56 13.61
C ILE A 66 -6.59 -7.45 14.27
N PHE A 67 -7.14 -6.25 14.39
CA PHE A 67 -8.49 -6.05 14.93
C PHE A 67 -9.59 -6.65 14.03
N ALA A 68 -9.40 -6.64 12.72
CA ALA A 68 -10.34 -7.24 11.76
C ALA A 68 -10.25 -8.78 11.77
N LYS A 69 -9.04 -9.33 11.78
CA LYS A 69 -8.74 -10.78 11.84
C LYS A 69 -9.14 -11.42 13.17
N THR A 70 -9.08 -10.67 14.27
CA THR A 70 -9.61 -11.16 15.58
C THR A 70 -11.13 -11.22 15.63
N ARG A 71 -11.84 -10.53 14.73
CA ARG A 71 -13.32 -10.59 14.61
C ARG A 71 -13.83 -11.49 13.49
N ALA A 72 -12.98 -11.87 12.54
CA ALA A 72 -13.33 -12.71 11.41
C ALA A 72 -12.34 -13.88 11.36
N GLU A 73 -12.81 -15.10 11.62
CA GLU A 73 -12.02 -16.34 11.48
C GLU A 73 -11.27 -16.34 10.14
N TYR A 74 -9.96 -16.07 10.18
CA TYR A 74 -9.13 -15.94 8.99
C TYR A 74 -8.50 -17.29 8.63
N ILE A 75 -8.57 -17.65 7.35
CA ILE A 75 -8.26 -18.98 6.80
C ILE A 75 -6.78 -19.11 6.35
N ARG A 76 -5.96 -18.05 6.46
CA ARG A 76 -4.54 -18.04 6.09
C ARG A 76 -3.63 -17.72 7.28
N PRO A 77 -2.42 -18.33 7.37
CA PRO A 77 -1.48 -18.07 8.45
C PRO A 77 -1.06 -16.59 8.44
N PRO A 78 -1.28 -15.84 9.55
CA PRO A 78 -1.16 -14.39 9.58
C PRO A 78 0.26 -13.87 9.34
N THR A 79 1.27 -14.71 9.51
CA THR A 79 2.69 -14.35 9.40
C THR A 79 3.18 -14.22 7.97
N LEU A 80 2.65 -15.02 7.02
CA LEU A 80 3.07 -14.96 5.62
C LEU A 80 2.47 -13.75 4.90
N ASP A 81 1.18 -13.47 5.12
CA ASP A 81 0.50 -12.27 4.59
C ASP A 81 1.23 -11.00 5.04
N LEU A 82 1.54 -10.90 6.34
CA LEU A 82 2.27 -9.77 6.92
C LEU A 82 3.64 -9.58 6.25
N ALA A 83 4.41 -10.66 6.07
CA ALA A 83 5.73 -10.59 5.45
C ALA A 83 5.66 -10.13 3.99
N PHE A 84 4.67 -10.63 3.24
CA PHE A 84 4.42 -10.21 1.87
C PHE A 84 4.05 -8.73 1.80
N ASP A 85 3.11 -8.27 2.61
CA ASP A 85 2.66 -6.87 2.62
C ASP A 85 3.77 -5.90 3.05
N MET A 86 4.60 -6.30 4.02
CA MET A 86 5.78 -5.53 4.39
C MET A 86 6.79 -5.44 3.26
N THR A 87 7.04 -6.56 2.56
CA THR A 87 7.96 -6.59 1.42
C THR A 87 7.45 -5.74 0.26
N ALA A 88 6.15 -5.84 -0.08
CA ALA A 88 5.51 -4.99 -1.08
C ALA A 88 5.60 -3.50 -0.72
N GLY A 89 5.35 -3.17 0.56
CA GLY A 89 5.44 -1.79 1.04
C GLY A 89 6.85 -1.21 0.89
N LEU A 90 7.89 -1.96 1.27
CA LEU A 90 9.29 -1.52 1.14
C LEU A 90 9.72 -1.35 -0.32
N ILE A 91 9.37 -2.31 -1.19
CA ILE A 91 9.64 -2.20 -2.63
C ILE A 91 8.90 -0.99 -3.21
N GLY A 92 7.63 -0.79 -2.80
CA GLY A 92 6.82 0.35 -3.23
C GLY A 92 7.41 1.70 -2.80
N ILE A 93 7.99 1.80 -1.61
CA ILE A 93 8.75 2.99 -1.18
C ILE A 93 9.93 3.27 -2.10
N GLY A 94 10.73 2.25 -2.39
CA GLY A 94 11.88 2.39 -3.31
C GLY A 94 11.45 2.85 -4.70
N LEU A 95 10.41 2.20 -5.25
CA LEU A 95 9.91 2.47 -6.59
C LEU A 95 9.23 3.85 -6.69
N GLY A 96 8.39 4.20 -5.72
CA GLY A 96 7.71 5.49 -5.66
C GLY A 96 8.70 6.65 -5.54
N TYR A 97 9.76 6.49 -4.74
CA TYR A 97 10.83 7.48 -4.64
C TYR A 97 11.64 7.59 -5.93
N TYR A 98 12.00 6.45 -6.54
CA TYR A 98 12.69 6.43 -7.82
C TYR A 98 11.89 7.17 -8.90
N LEU A 99 10.58 6.89 -9.02
CA LEU A 99 9.68 7.55 -9.95
C LEU A 99 9.56 9.05 -9.66
N ALA A 100 9.47 9.44 -8.39
CA ALA A 100 9.42 10.86 -8.01
C ALA A 100 10.69 11.61 -8.40
N LYS A 101 11.87 10.96 -8.29
CA LYS A 101 13.15 11.52 -8.73
C LYS A 101 13.28 11.55 -10.25
N ARG A 102 12.77 10.53 -10.95
CA ARG A 102 12.81 10.43 -12.42
C ARG A 102 11.87 11.44 -13.09
N TYR A 103 10.74 11.74 -12.45
CA TYR A 103 9.72 12.68 -12.88
C TYR A 103 9.48 13.78 -11.84
N PRO A 104 10.50 14.62 -11.58
CA PRO A 104 10.37 15.71 -10.62
C PRO A 104 9.28 16.67 -11.10
N ARG A 105 8.44 17.17 -10.19
CA ARG A 105 7.48 18.23 -10.53
C ARG A 105 8.26 19.41 -11.09
N ALA A 106 7.86 19.89 -12.27
CA ALA A 106 8.23 21.20 -12.76
C ALA A 106 7.56 22.27 -11.87
N PHE A 107 8.08 22.49 -10.67
CA PHE A 107 7.66 23.59 -9.81
C PHE A 107 8.92 24.28 -9.30
N GLY A 108 9.23 25.45 -9.89
CA GLY A 108 10.22 26.39 -9.36
C GLY A 108 11.54 26.57 -10.12
N ARG A 109 11.54 26.59 -11.46
CA ARG A 109 12.59 27.31 -12.24
C ARG A 109 12.06 28.68 -12.70
N ARG A 110 11.60 29.50 -11.75
CA ARG A 110 11.39 30.96 -11.81
C ARG A 110 11.43 31.39 -10.34
N SER A 111 12.49 31.98 -9.79
CA SER A 111 13.06 33.28 -10.15
C SER A 111 14.58 33.29 -9.89
N GLY A 112 15.36 33.45 -10.95
CA GLY A 112 16.68 34.05 -10.88
C GLY A 112 16.64 35.32 -11.73
N SER A 113 16.68 36.47 -11.05
CA SER A 113 17.09 37.78 -11.58
C SER A 113 17.43 38.65 -10.38
#